data_AF-A0A131YS04-F1
#
_entry.id   AF-A0A131YS04-F1
#
_cell.length_a   1.000
_cell.length_b   1.000
_cell.length_c   1.000
_cell.angle_alpha   90.00
_cell.angle_beta   90.00
_cell.angle_gamma   90.00
#
_symmetry.space_group_name_H-M   'P 1'
#
loop_
_entity.id
_entity.type
_entity.pdbx_description
1 polymer ?
#
loop_
_entity_poly.entity_id
_entity_poly.type
_entity_poly.pdbx_seq_one_letter_code
_entity_poly.pdbx_strand_id
1 'polypeptide(L)'
;MKFSRCCNQAITTLVMTTRRMCLVQKTAIRYIKKVFETHKLPGDVLNRDEVCRLSFPDINDIRFTADNGTARCYATCFSRSENKTLKTLLPDHSRCNETSVEGIESKHKVCVNGGCRTIRKQYPVEIVKRRR
;
A
#
# COMPACT_ATOMS: atom_id res chain seq x y z
N MET A 1 -3.90 6.06 -1.73
CA MET A 1 -4.00 7.42 -2.31
C MET A 1 -5.28 7.53 -3.12
N LYS A 2 -5.89 8.71 -3.24
CA LYS A 2 -7.08 8.92 -4.08
C LYS A 2 -6.70 9.70 -5.33
N PHE A 3 -7.38 9.45 -6.44
CA PHE A 3 -7.27 10.30 -7.63
C PHE A 3 -7.75 11.72 -7.31
N SER A 4 -7.11 12.73 -7.91
CA SER A 4 -7.57 14.12 -7.82
C SER A 4 -8.96 14.26 -8.46
N ARG A 5 -9.67 15.35 -8.11
CA ARG A 5 -10.97 15.65 -8.73
C ARG A 5 -10.87 15.71 -10.27
N CYS A 6 -9.82 16.32 -10.79
CA CYS A 6 -9.57 16.43 -12.23
C CYS A 6 -9.39 15.04 -12.87
N CYS A 7 -8.57 14.17 -12.27
CA CYS A 7 -8.39 12.80 -12.77
C CYS A 7 -9.72 12.02 -12.78
N ASN A 8 -10.50 12.12 -11.69
CA ASN A 8 -11.81 11.47 -11.62
C ASN A 8 -12.77 11.97 -12.71
N GLN A 9 -12.78 13.28 -12.98
CA GLN A 9 -13.60 13.87 -14.03
C GLN A 9 -13.17 13.37 -15.41
N ALA A 10 -11.87 13.42 -15.71
CA ALA A 10 -11.33 12.97 -17.00
C ALA A 10 -11.63 11.49 -17.27
N ILE A 11 -11.43 10.61 -16.27
CA ILE A 11 -11.78 9.18 -16.38
C ILE A 11 -13.28 9.00 -16.59
N THR A 12 -14.11 9.71 -15.82
CA THR A 12 -15.57 9.62 -15.95
C THR A 12 -16.02 10.02 -17.36
N THR A 13 -15.51 11.12 -17.89
CA THR A 13 -15.81 11.56 -19.26
C THR A 13 -15.35 10.53 -20.28
N LEU A 14 -14.13 10.00 -20.16
CA LEU A 14 -13.60 8.98 -21.08
C LEU A 14 -14.47 7.72 -21.09
N VAL A 15 -14.89 7.25 -19.92
CA VAL A 15 -15.75 6.06 -19.76
C VAL A 15 -17.17 6.28 -20.31
N MET A 16 -17.59 7.52 -20.55
CA MET A 16 -18.85 7.81 -21.23
C MET A 16 -18.73 7.81 -22.77
N THR A 17 -17.51 7.70 -23.32
CA THR A 17 -17.29 7.69 -24.77
C THR A 17 -17.25 6.28 -25.35
N THR A 18 -17.21 6.16 -26.69
CA THR A 18 -17.04 4.88 -27.40
C THR A 18 -15.67 4.24 -27.16
N ARG A 19 -14.68 4.97 -26.63
CA ARG A 19 -13.34 4.45 -26.33
C ARG A 19 -13.33 3.37 -25.25
N ARG A 20 -14.41 3.24 -24.47
CA ARG A 20 -14.54 2.21 -23.42
C ARG A 20 -14.77 0.80 -23.96
N MET A 21 -15.13 0.63 -25.24
CA MET A 21 -15.71 -0.62 -25.75
C MET A 21 -14.83 -1.84 -25.51
N CYS A 22 -13.50 -1.70 -25.62
CA CYS A 22 -12.56 -2.79 -25.33
C CYS A 22 -12.50 -3.21 -23.85
N LEU A 23 -12.94 -2.36 -22.91
CA LEU A 23 -12.99 -2.66 -21.49
C LEU A 23 -14.35 -3.25 -21.06
N VAL A 24 -15.41 -3.03 -21.84
CA VAL A 24 -16.76 -3.56 -21.57
C VAL A 24 -16.91 -4.99 -22.09
N GLN A 25 -16.22 -5.32 -23.18
CA GLN A 25 -16.18 -6.67 -23.73
C GLN A 25 -15.31 -7.58 -22.85
N LYS A 26 -15.90 -8.62 -22.26
CA LYS A 26 -15.17 -9.62 -21.46
C LYS A 26 -14.54 -10.71 -22.33
N THR A 27 -13.73 -10.30 -23.31
CA THR A 27 -13.05 -11.20 -24.25
C THR A 27 -11.65 -11.61 -23.77
N ALA A 28 -11.15 -10.98 -22.71
CA ALA A 28 -9.83 -11.28 -22.17
C ALA A 28 -9.76 -12.67 -21.52
N ILE A 29 -8.81 -13.48 -21.97
CA ILE A 29 -8.47 -14.76 -21.34
C ILE A 29 -7.55 -14.47 -20.15
N ARG A 30 -7.99 -14.84 -18.94
CA ARG A 30 -7.18 -14.68 -17.73
C ARG A 30 -6.18 -15.84 -17.63
N TYR A 31 -4.90 -15.56 -17.90
CA TYR A 31 -3.81 -16.53 -17.71
C TYR A 31 -3.38 -16.69 -16.26
N ILE A 32 -3.72 -15.73 -15.39
CA ILE A 32 -3.45 -15.81 -13.95
C ILE A 32 -4.36 -16.88 -13.36
N LYS A 33 -3.77 -18.02 -12.98
CA LYS A 33 -4.50 -19.11 -12.31
C LYS A 33 -5.16 -18.58 -11.04
N LYS A 34 -6.40 -19.01 -10.77
CA LYS A 34 -7.16 -18.62 -9.56
C LYS A 34 -6.40 -18.92 -8.25
N VAL A 35 -5.51 -19.91 -8.24
CA VAL A 35 -4.65 -20.20 -7.08
C VAL A 35 -3.73 -19.03 -6.68
N PHE A 36 -3.43 -18.14 -7.62
CA PHE A 36 -2.67 -16.91 -7.38
C PHE A 36 -3.56 -15.71 -6.99
N GLU A 37 -4.89 -15.87 -7.01
CA GLU A 37 -5.79 -14.90 -6.39
C GLU A 37 -5.70 -15.06 -4.87
N THR A 38 -4.90 -14.20 -4.24
CA THR A 38 -4.77 -14.17 -2.79
C THR A 38 -5.68 -13.08 -2.20
N HIS A 39 -6.30 -13.38 -1.06
CA HIS A 39 -7.00 -12.39 -0.24
C HIS A 39 -6.03 -11.57 0.63
N LYS A 40 -4.73 -11.91 0.60
CA LYS A 40 -3.68 -11.19 1.33
C LYS A 40 -3.48 -9.80 0.74
N LEU A 41 -3.29 -8.81 1.60
CA LEU A 41 -2.85 -7.48 1.22
C LEU A 41 -1.32 -7.49 1.02
N PRO A 42 -0.75 -6.55 0.26
CA PRO A 42 0.68 -6.60 -0.02
C PRO A 42 1.56 -6.53 1.24
N GLY A 43 1.13 -5.85 2.30
CA GLY A 43 1.83 -5.85 3.60
C GLY A 43 1.68 -7.14 4.43
N ASP A 44 0.82 -8.08 4.03
CA ASP A 44 0.79 -9.45 4.58
C ASP A 44 1.87 -10.34 3.95
N VAL A 45 2.37 -9.95 2.78
CA VAL A 45 3.31 -10.75 1.99
C VAL A 45 4.70 -10.14 2.05
N LEU A 46 4.80 -8.80 1.95
CA LEU A 46 6.05 -8.06 1.93
C LEU A 46 6.39 -7.57 3.33
N ASN A 47 7.55 -7.96 3.83
CA ASN A 47 8.13 -7.35 5.01
C ASN A 47 8.80 -5.99 4.67
N ARG A 48 9.18 -5.22 5.70
CA ARG A 48 9.67 -3.84 5.51
C ARG A 48 11.02 -3.77 4.78
N ASP A 49 11.89 -4.77 4.96
CA ASP A 49 13.15 -4.85 4.21
C ASP A 49 12.91 -5.14 2.73
N GLU A 50 11.97 -6.03 2.42
CA GLU A 50 11.56 -6.31 1.04
C GLU A 50 10.97 -5.07 0.37
N VAL A 51 10.15 -4.30 1.09
CA VAL A 51 9.63 -3.02 0.60
C VAL A 51 10.77 -2.04 0.30
N CYS A 52 11.80 -1.95 1.17
CA CYS A 52 12.98 -1.13 0.90
C CYS A 52 13.75 -1.58 -0.34
N ARG A 53 14.03 -2.89 -0.49
CA ARG A 53 14.73 -3.42 -1.68
C ARG A 53 13.94 -3.21 -2.97
N LEU A 54 12.64 -3.44 -2.95
CA LEU A 54 11.78 -3.24 -4.12
C LEU A 54 11.66 -1.77 -4.51
N SER A 55 11.70 -0.86 -3.53
CA SER A 55 11.62 0.59 -3.79
C SER A 55 12.94 1.15 -4.32
N PHE A 56 14.07 0.54 -3.95
CA PHE A 56 15.42 1.00 -4.28
C PHE A 56 16.29 -0.16 -4.79
N PRO A 57 15.94 -0.74 -5.96
CA PRO A 57 16.57 -1.98 -6.45
C PRO A 57 18.06 -1.82 -6.76
N ASP A 58 18.52 -0.60 -7.02
CA ASP A 58 19.93 -0.32 -7.37
C ASP A 58 20.86 -0.29 -6.14
N ILE A 59 20.32 -0.34 -4.91
CA ILE A 59 21.09 -0.25 -3.66
C ILE A 59 21.05 -1.60 -2.93
N ASN A 60 22.09 -2.42 -3.12
CA ASN A 60 22.10 -3.82 -2.68
C ASN A 60 21.96 -4.02 -1.16
N ASP A 61 22.51 -3.11 -0.35
CA ASP A 61 22.52 -3.23 1.11
C ASP A 61 21.40 -2.44 1.80
N ILE A 62 20.43 -1.90 1.04
CA ILE A 62 19.34 -1.11 1.61
C ILE A 62 18.40 -1.95 2.48
N ARG A 63 18.13 -1.47 3.70
CA ARG A 63 17.29 -2.15 4.69
C ARG A 63 16.42 -1.16 5.46
N PHE A 64 15.32 -1.66 5.98
CA PHE A 64 14.46 -0.88 6.86
C PHE A 64 15.20 -0.54 8.16
N THR A 65 15.02 0.68 8.63
CA THR A 65 15.44 1.14 9.95
C THR A 65 14.23 1.76 10.65
N ALA A 66 14.07 1.44 11.94
CA ALA A 66 13.02 2.03 12.76
C ALA A 66 13.35 3.48 13.10
N ASP A 67 12.36 4.37 13.05
CA ASP A 67 12.50 5.79 13.34
C ASP A 67 11.85 6.13 14.69
N ASN A 68 12.64 6.19 15.77
CA ASN A 68 12.31 6.67 17.13
C ASN A 68 10.81 7.02 17.39
N GLY A 69 9.94 6.02 17.30
CA GLY A 69 8.64 5.97 17.96
C GLY A 69 7.45 6.65 17.27
N THR A 70 7.55 7.23 16.07
CA THR A 70 6.34 7.76 15.41
C THR A 70 5.77 6.76 14.42
N ALA A 71 4.57 6.24 14.74
CA ALA A 71 3.83 5.34 13.88
C ALA A 71 3.50 5.98 12.51
N ARG A 72 4.26 5.65 11.47
CA ARG A 72 4.09 6.20 10.12
C ARG A 72 4.03 5.07 9.10
N CYS A 73 3.14 5.19 8.12
CA CYS A 73 3.07 4.27 6.98
C CYS A 73 4.12 4.55 5.91
N TYR A 74 5.32 4.85 6.40
CA TYR A 74 6.51 5.10 5.62
C TYR A 74 7.62 4.24 6.20
N ALA A 75 8.36 3.57 5.33
CA ALA A 75 9.61 2.93 5.70
C ALA A 75 10.73 3.94 5.54
N THR A 76 11.56 4.04 6.58
CA THR A 76 12.88 4.65 6.46
C THR A 76 13.86 3.54 6.12
N CYS A 77 14.57 3.71 5.02
CA CYS A 77 15.45 2.71 4.44
C CYS A 77 16.89 3.25 4.45
N PHE A 78 17.81 2.56 5.10
CA PHE A 78 19.21 2.96 5.21
C PHE A 78 20.12 2.02 4.43
N SER A 79 21.11 2.60 3.75
CA SER A 79 22.23 1.89 3.14
C SER A 79 23.52 2.38 3.77
N ARG A 80 24.36 1.44 4.19
CA ARG A 80 25.66 1.73 4.77
C ARG A 80 26.68 2.04 3.69
N SER A 81 26.63 1.31 2.57
CA SER A 81 27.55 1.49 1.45
C SER A 81 27.42 2.89 0.82
N GLU A 82 26.20 3.37 0.65
CA GLU A 82 25.88 4.70 0.11
C GLU A 82 25.81 5.78 1.19
N ASN A 83 25.90 5.41 2.48
CA ASN A 83 25.69 6.28 3.64
C ASN A 83 24.43 7.16 3.48
N LYS A 84 23.31 6.55 3.08
CA LYS A 84 22.10 7.27 2.67
C LYS A 84 20.86 6.72 3.32
N THR A 85 19.99 7.65 3.72
CA THR A 85 18.64 7.35 4.21
C THR A 85 17.60 7.77 3.17
N LEU A 86 16.74 6.84 2.79
CA LEU A 86 15.66 7.02 1.84
C LEU A 86 14.31 6.72 2.50
N LYS A 87 13.22 7.23 1.93
CA LYS A 87 11.87 6.98 2.44
C LYS A 87 10.98 6.43 1.35
N THR A 88 10.21 5.41 1.69
CA THR A 88 9.22 4.81 0.79
C THR A 88 7.91 4.58 1.54
N LEU A 89 6.82 4.38 0.80
CA LEU A 89 5.52 4.08 1.36
C LEU A 89 5.45 2.62 1.80
N LEU A 90 4.86 2.37 2.95
CA LEU A 90 4.52 1.02 3.36
C LEU A 90 3.20 0.59 2.70
N PRO A 91 3.14 -0.61 2.10
CA PRO A 91 1.89 -1.12 1.55
C PRO A 91 0.84 -1.33 2.63
N ASP A 92 -0.42 -1.36 2.21
CA ASP A 92 -1.53 -1.68 3.09
C ASP A 92 -1.29 -3.03 3.80
N HIS A 93 -1.64 -3.05 5.07
CA HIS A 93 -1.41 -4.11 6.05
C HIS A 93 0.03 -4.26 6.60
N SER A 94 0.96 -3.41 6.19
CA SER A 94 2.29 -3.36 6.83
C SER A 94 2.18 -2.90 8.28
N ARG A 95 2.98 -3.47 9.19
CA ARG A 95 3.06 -2.99 10.57
C ARG A 95 3.59 -1.56 10.62
N CYS A 96 2.91 -0.71 11.40
CA CYS A 96 3.24 0.71 11.51
C CYS A 96 3.46 1.19 12.95
N ASN A 97 3.33 0.33 13.96
CA ASN A 97 3.77 0.64 15.32
C ASN A 97 5.19 0.09 15.53
N GLU A 98 6.10 0.94 16.00
CA GLU A 98 7.48 0.57 16.31
C GLU A 98 7.69 0.28 17.80
N THR A 99 6.86 0.85 18.66
CA THR A 99 6.92 0.69 20.12
C THR A 99 5.88 -0.33 20.59
N SER A 100 6.34 -1.56 20.83
CA SER A 100 5.78 -2.38 21.91
C SER A 100 6.22 -1.74 23.22
N VAL A 101 5.35 -0.95 23.85
CA VAL A 101 5.55 -0.61 25.27
C VAL A 101 5.23 -1.90 26.02
N GLU A 102 6.24 -2.53 26.63
CA GLU A 102 6.03 -3.68 27.52
C GLU A 102 4.94 -3.36 28.54
N GLY A 103 3.93 -4.23 28.65
CA GLY A 103 2.83 -4.09 29.62
C GLY A 103 1.59 -3.32 29.15
N ILE A 104 1.61 -2.68 27.98
CA ILE A 104 0.39 -2.15 27.34
C ILE A 104 0.19 -2.95 26.06
N GLU A 105 -0.94 -3.65 25.93
CA GLU A 105 -1.35 -4.29 24.68
C GLU A 105 -1.26 -3.26 23.54
N SER A 106 -0.13 -3.22 22.83
CA SER A 106 0.04 -2.37 21.67
C SER A 106 -0.83 -3.01 20.59
N LYS A 107 -2.12 -2.64 20.58
CA LYS A 107 -3.12 -3.13 19.64
C LYS A 107 -2.49 -3.12 18.26
N HIS A 108 -2.30 -4.29 17.65
CA HIS A 108 -1.64 -4.48 16.37
C HIS A 108 -2.09 -3.39 15.37
N LYS A 109 -1.20 -2.45 15.02
CA LYS A 109 -1.51 -1.37 14.08
C LYS A 109 -0.86 -1.64 12.73
N VAL A 110 -1.63 -1.43 11.69
CA VAL A 110 -1.21 -1.64 10.30
C VAL A 110 -1.57 -0.46 9.42
N CYS A 111 -0.91 -0.38 8.29
CA CYS A 111 -1.17 0.63 7.28
C CYS A 111 -2.47 0.36 6.54
N VAL A 112 -3.31 1.38 6.41
CA VAL A 112 -4.52 1.33 5.61
C VAL A 112 -4.68 2.67 4.92
N ASN A 113 -4.57 2.68 3.59
CA ASN A 113 -4.59 3.89 2.76
C ASN A 113 -3.57 4.94 3.23
N GLY A 114 -2.40 4.50 3.69
CA GLY A 114 -1.34 5.38 4.21
C GLY A 114 -1.55 5.91 5.64
N GLY A 115 -2.63 5.52 6.32
CA GLY A 115 -2.84 5.81 7.73
C GLY A 115 -2.53 4.61 8.63
N CYS A 116 -1.88 4.85 9.77
CA CYS A 116 -1.62 3.79 10.75
C CYS A 116 -2.85 3.56 11.64
N ARG A 117 -3.52 2.41 11.48
CA ARG A 117 -4.80 2.10 12.12
C ARG A 117 -4.74 0.76 12.84
N THR A 118 -5.57 0.59 13.88
CA THR A 118 -5.74 -0.72 14.51
C THR A 118 -6.25 -1.74 13.49
N ILE A 119 -5.65 -2.93 13.49
CA ILE A 119 -6.04 -4.02 12.61
C ILE A 119 -7.52 -4.38 12.81
N ARG A 120 -8.22 -4.66 11.71
CA ARG A 120 -9.62 -5.11 11.72
C ARG A 120 -9.76 -6.33 10.83
N LYS A 121 -10.72 -7.22 11.15
CA LYS A 121 -11.09 -8.34 10.25
C LYS A 121 -11.53 -7.84 8.88
N GLN A 122 -12.17 -6.68 8.83
CA GLN A 122 -12.56 -5.98 7.60
C GLN A 122 -12.42 -4.48 7.80
N TYR A 123 -11.93 -3.79 6.78
CA TYR A 123 -11.90 -2.32 6.75
C TYR A 123 -13.14 -1.81 6.01
N PRO A 124 -13.83 -0.79 6.54
CA PRO A 124 -14.97 -0.22 5.84
C PRO A 124 -14.49 0.36 4.50
N VAL A 125 -15.08 -0.10 3.41
CA VAL A 125 -14.92 0.55 2.11
C VAL A 125 -15.69 1.87 2.19
N GLU A 126 -15.00 2.99 2.04
CA GLU A 126 -15.69 4.29 1.94
C GLU A 126 -16.61 4.26 0.72
N ILE A 127 -17.92 4.18 0.97
CA ILE A 127 -18.91 4.29 -0.09
C ILE A 127 -18.91 5.74 -0.55
N VAL A 128 -18.31 6.00 -1.71
CA VAL A 128 -18.40 7.31 -2.38
C VAL A 128 -19.86 7.52 -2.76
N LYS A 129 -20.59 8.28 -1.94
CA LYS A 129 -21.96 8.71 -2.26
C LYS A 129 -21.90 9.49 -3.58
N ARG A 130 -22.50 8.94 -4.65
CA ARG A 130 -22.73 9.67 -5.89
C ARG A 130 -23.62 10.88 -5.53
N ARG A 131 -23.07 12.09 -5.62
CA ARG A 131 -23.91 13.30 -5.69
C ARG A 131 -24.66 13.19 -7.02
N ARG A 132 -25.99 13.08 -6.93
CA ARG A 132 -26.89 13.21 -8.09
C ARG A 132 -26.81 14.63 -8.62
#